data_AF-A0A927JXT6-F1
#
_entry.id   AF-A0A927JXT6-F1
#
_cell.length_a   1.000
_cell.length_b   1.000
_cell.length_c   1.000
_cell.angle_alpha   90.00
_cell.angle_beta   90.00
_cell.angle_gamma   90.00
#
_symmetry.space_group_name_H-M   'P 1'
#
loop_
_entity.id
_entity.type
_entity.pdbx_description
1 polymer ?
#
loop_
_entity_poly.entity_id
_entity_poly.type
_entity_poly.pdbx_seq_one_letter_code
_entity_poly.pdbx_strand_id
1 'polypeptide(L)'
;MTVTDEAGTVLAQILVPAGGTPAQAGWPTSPKHRFFTVPKRGEQESQRFNFAAGKWEDAPSLIEAQLIAAIKDEAERRKMTMATPGGMKKTIYAAKQAEVEAFNAMGNSVAQILTALTTLTPIKRTRRFRYALAEAALRGEPTIDAAIARFAAGADASHAIVSRIEAAEQVGVDNVKAAATAAAKRAAAAAIVWPA
;
A
#
# COMPACT_ATOMS: atom_id res chain seq x y z
N MET A 1 14.94 46.42 -16.19
CA MET A 1 13.64 45.76 -15.93
C MET A 1 13.82 44.78 -14.78
N THR A 2 12.88 44.74 -13.84
CA THR A 2 12.99 44.00 -12.58
C THR A 2 11.91 42.92 -12.55
N VAL A 3 12.27 41.69 -12.15
CA VAL A 3 11.31 40.58 -12.00
C VAL A 3 11.18 40.25 -10.52
N THR A 4 9.95 40.25 -10.02
CA THR A 4 9.57 40.00 -8.62
C THR A 4 8.60 38.84 -8.52
N ASP A 5 8.60 38.15 -7.37
CA ASP A 5 7.57 37.17 -7.05
C ASP A 5 6.28 37.81 -6.53
N GLU A 6 5.26 36.98 -6.26
CA GLU A 6 3.95 37.40 -5.74
C GLU A 6 4.02 38.01 -4.33
N ALA A 7 5.12 37.81 -3.60
CA ALA A 7 5.37 38.42 -2.30
C ALA A 7 6.16 39.76 -2.40
N GLY A 8 6.51 40.20 -3.62
CA GLY A 8 7.21 41.46 -3.87
C GLY A 8 8.73 41.39 -3.70
N THR A 9 9.31 40.19 -3.59
CA THR A 9 10.76 40.01 -3.45
C THR A 9 11.44 40.12 -4.82
N VAL A 10 12.48 40.97 -4.94
CA VAL A 10 13.20 41.17 -6.20
C VAL A 10 14.10 39.96 -6.49
N LEU A 11 13.76 39.20 -7.53
CA LEU A 11 14.48 37.99 -7.92
C LEU A 11 15.65 38.27 -8.88
N ALA A 12 15.59 39.36 -9.65
CA ALA A 12 16.70 39.86 -10.46
C ALA A 12 16.48 41.30 -10.94
N GLN A 13 17.57 42.05 -11.13
CA GLN A 13 17.56 43.40 -11.69
C GLN A 13 18.47 43.47 -12.93
N ILE A 14 17.88 43.75 -14.11
CA ILE A 14 18.63 43.99 -15.35
C ILE A 14 18.82 45.50 -15.52
N LEU A 15 20.07 45.97 -15.38
CA LEU A 15 20.48 47.35 -15.68
C LEU A 15 20.62 47.50 -17.20
N VAL A 16 19.89 48.44 -17.79
CA VAL A 16 20.07 48.83 -19.20
C VAL A 16 20.63 50.26 -19.20
N PRO A 17 21.85 50.50 -19.69
CA PRO A 17 22.37 51.86 -19.79
C PRO A 17 21.68 52.60 -20.93
N ALA A 18 21.24 53.83 -20.66
CA ALA A 18 20.63 54.72 -21.63
C ALA A 18 21.70 55.50 -22.41
N GLY A 19 21.66 55.39 -23.75
CA GLY A 19 22.30 56.32 -24.68
C GLY A 19 23.69 55.91 -25.20
N GLY A 20 23.75 55.47 -26.46
CA GLY A 20 25.00 55.32 -27.23
C GLY A 20 24.87 54.32 -28.38
N THR A 21 25.01 54.80 -29.62
CA THR A 21 24.94 54.06 -30.90
C THR A 21 25.99 52.93 -31.03
N PRO A 22 25.80 51.93 -31.91
CA PRO A 22 26.42 50.61 -31.80
C PRO A 22 27.83 50.59 -32.38
N ALA A 23 28.83 50.86 -31.55
CA ALA A 23 30.19 50.41 -31.85
C ALA A 23 30.29 48.92 -31.55
N GLN A 24 30.87 48.17 -32.48
CA GLN A 24 31.22 46.74 -32.37
C GLN A 24 32.15 46.49 -31.16
N ALA A 25 31.60 46.53 -29.95
CA ALA A 25 32.19 45.89 -28.79
C ALA A 25 31.68 44.46 -28.81
N GLY A 26 32.60 43.52 -29.04
CA GLY A 26 32.28 42.11 -29.16
C GLY A 26 31.32 41.68 -28.07
N TRP A 27 30.22 41.03 -28.47
CA TRP A 27 29.39 40.29 -27.55
C TRP A 27 30.33 39.51 -26.62
N PRO A 28 30.28 39.69 -25.28
CA PRO A 28 30.88 38.70 -24.41
C PRO A 28 30.21 37.40 -24.85
N THR A 29 31.01 36.49 -25.40
CA THR A 29 30.54 35.18 -25.85
C THR A 29 29.56 34.68 -24.80
N SER A 30 28.27 34.63 -25.16
CA SER A 30 27.19 34.30 -24.23
C SER A 30 27.65 33.12 -23.39
N PRO A 31 27.46 33.12 -22.05
CA PRO A 31 27.69 31.91 -21.29
C PRO A 31 26.87 30.83 -21.99
N LYS A 32 27.61 29.87 -22.59
CA LYS A 32 27.10 28.82 -23.49
C LYS A 32 25.67 28.49 -23.09
N HIS A 33 24.71 28.66 -24.00
CA HIS A 33 23.31 28.28 -23.77
C HIS A 33 23.30 26.91 -23.09
N ARG A 34 23.11 26.89 -21.76
CA ARG A 34 23.03 25.66 -21.01
C ARG A 34 21.63 25.16 -21.31
N PHE A 35 21.53 24.29 -22.31
CA PHE A 35 20.30 23.56 -22.57
C PHE A 35 20.00 22.75 -21.31
N PHE A 36 19.06 23.23 -20.51
CA PHE A 36 18.53 22.47 -19.40
C PHE A 36 17.83 21.26 -20.01
N THR A 37 18.39 20.07 -19.81
CA THR A 37 17.70 18.84 -20.17
C THR A 37 16.53 18.71 -19.22
N VAL A 38 15.33 18.91 -19.74
CA VAL A 38 14.09 18.76 -18.97
C VAL A 38 13.91 17.27 -18.70
N PRO A 39 13.68 16.85 -17.44
CA PRO A 39 13.44 15.44 -17.13
C PRO A 39 12.20 14.95 -17.86
N LYS A 40 12.12 13.63 -18.12
CA LYS A 40 10.89 13.06 -18.69
C LYS A 40 9.73 13.30 -17.73
N ARG A 41 8.49 13.37 -18.24
CA ARG A 41 7.29 13.78 -17.47
C ARG A 41 7.16 13.12 -16.08
N GLY A 42 7.51 11.84 -15.91
CA GLY A 42 7.50 11.17 -14.59
C GLY A 42 8.73 11.40 -13.70
N GLU A 43 9.87 11.80 -14.27
CA GLU A 43 11.08 12.14 -13.51
C GLU A 43 10.97 13.53 -12.87
N GLN A 44 10.21 14.45 -13.49
CA GLN A 44 9.97 15.80 -12.99
C GLN A 44 9.33 15.85 -11.59
N GLU A 45 8.53 14.84 -11.23
CA GLU A 45 7.87 14.76 -9.92
C GLU A 45 8.80 14.26 -8.81
N SER A 46 9.95 13.69 -9.17
CA SER A 46 10.91 13.05 -8.25
C SER A 46 12.25 13.79 -8.15
N GLN A 47 12.46 14.80 -9.00
CA GLN A 47 13.71 15.54 -9.14
C GLN A 47 13.54 17.01 -8.76
N ARG A 48 14.58 17.57 -8.16
CA ARG A 48 14.71 19.01 -7.91
C ARG A 48 15.87 19.57 -8.73
N PHE A 49 15.74 20.83 -9.17
CA PHE A 49 16.84 21.49 -9.86
C PHE A 49 17.87 21.99 -8.84
N ASN A 50 19.09 21.46 -8.90
CA ASN A 50 20.21 21.93 -8.09
C ASN A 50 20.92 23.08 -8.81
N PHE A 51 20.67 24.32 -8.38
CA PHE A 51 21.25 25.52 -8.98
C PHE A 51 22.78 25.59 -8.85
N ALA A 52 23.36 25.05 -7.76
CA ALA A 52 24.80 25.04 -7.54
C ALA A 52 25.52 24.06 -8.50
N ALA A 53 24.91 22.89 -8.74
CA ALA A 53 25.43 21.88 -9.65
C ALA A 53 24.97 22.08 -11.11
N GLY A 54 24.00 22.96 -11.36
CA GLY A 54 23.43 23.22 -12.68
C GLY A 54 22.74 22.02 -13.32
N LYS A 55 22.21 21.09 -12.52
CA LYS A 55 21.61 19.83 -12.99
C LYS A 55 20.38 19.44 -12.16
N TRP A 56 19.50 18.64 -12.76
CA TRP A 56 18.43 17.95 -12.05
C TRP A 56 19.02 16.83 -11.19
N GLU A 57 18.59 16.75 -9.93
CA GLU A 57 18.96 15.70 -9.01
C GLU A 57 17.73 15.08 -8.37
N ASP A 58 17.81 13.79 -8.11
CA ASP A 58 16.82 13.05 -7.36
C ASP A 58 16.68 13.64 -5.95
N ALA A 59 15.47 14.07 -5.58
CA ALA A 59 15.18 14.55 -4.23
C ALA A 59 14.84 13.36 -3.33
N PRO A 60 15.67 13.01 -2.32
CA PRO A 60 15.46 11.79 -1.53
C PRO A 60 14.10 11.72 -0.83
N SER A 61 13.53 12.86 -0.44
CA SER A 61 12.21 12.94 0.21
C SER A 61 11.03 12.75 -0.75
N LEU A 62 11.12 13.23 -1.99
CA LEU A 62 10.07 13.01 -3.00
C LEU A 62 10.05 11.53 -3.42
N ILE A 63 11.22 10.94 -3.61
CA ILE A 63 11.37 9.51 -3.91
C ILE A 63 10.87 8.65 -2.75
N GLU A 64 11.14 9.04 -1.50
CA GLU A 64 10.60 8.35 -0.33
C GLU A 64 9.08 8.27 -0.36
N ALA A 65 8.39 9.41 -0.53
CA ALA A 65 6.93 9.44 -0.54
C ALA A 65 6.34 8.58 -1.67
N GLN A 66 6.92 8.66 -2.87
CA GLN A 66 6.49 7.86 -4.02
C GLN A 66 6.69 6.35 -3.78
N LEU A 67 7.84 5.95 -3.23
CA LEU A 67 8.14 4.55 -2.95
C LEU A 67 7.24 4.00 -1.84
N ILE A 68 7.00 4.77 -0.77
CA ILE A 68 6.08 4.36 0.29
C ILE A 68 4.66 4.19 -0.26
N ALA A 69 4.19 5.10 -1.11
CA ALA A 69 2.88 4.96 -1.76
C ALA A 69 2.83 3.69 -2.62
N ALA A 70 3.84 3.44 -3.46
CA ALA A 70 3.89 2.25 -4.29
C ALA A 70 3.95 0.94 -3.48
N ILE A 71 4.67 0.93 -2.35
CA ILE A 71 4.72 -0.24 -1.44
C ILE A 71 3.33 -0.51 -0.85
N LYS A 72 2.62 0.54 -0.41
CA LYS A 72 1.27 0.42 0.14
C LYS A 72 0.26 -0.04 -0.90
N ASP A 73 0.32 0.51 -2.11
CA ASP A 73 -0.55 0.12 -3.22
C ASP A 73 -0.33 -1.35 -3.60
N GLU A 74 0.92 -1.81 -3.64
CA GLU A 74 1.24 -3.21 -3.90
C GLU A 74 0.78 -4.14 -2.77
N ALA A 75 0.96 -3.73 -1.51
CA ALA A 75 0.48 -4.47 -0.35
C ALA A 75 -1.06 -4.59 -0.38
N GLU A 76 -1.77 -3.50 -0.66
CA GLU A 76 -3.22 -3.51 -0.81
C GLU A 76 -3.65 -4.39 -1.99
N ARG A 77 -3.00 -4.27 -3.16
CA ARG A 77 -3.28 -5.11 -4.32
C ARG A 77 -3.16 -6.60 -3.98
N ARG A 78 -2.11 -6.99 -3.25
CA ARG A 78 -1.91 -8.38 -2.80
C ARG A 78 -2.95 -8.82 -1.78
N LYS A 79 -3.25 -8.00 -0.77
CA LYS A 79 -4.33 -8.27 0.18
C LYS A 79 -5.67 -8.44 -0.55
N MET A 80 -5.92 -7.64 -1.59
CA MET A 80 -7.11 -7.72 -2.43
C MET A 80 -7.15 -8.94 -3.35
N THR A 81 -6.02 -9.54 -3.73
CA THR A 81 -6.04 -10.85 -4.42
C THR A 81 -6.48 -11.99 -3.50
N MET A 82 -6.22 -11.86 -2.20
CA MET A 82 -6.65 -12.82 -1.19
C MET A 82 -8.08 -12.53 -0.70
N ALA A 83 -8.50 -11.26 -0.72
CA ALA A 83 -9.88 -10.88 -0.49
C ALA A 83 -10.73 -11.21 -1.72
N THR A 84 -11.70 -12.12 -1.59
CA THR A 84 -12.54 -12.44 -2.74
C THR A 84 -13.41 -11.25 -3.16
N PRO A 85 -13.48 -10.89 -4.46
CA PRO A 85 -14.30 -9.77 -4.93
C PRO A 85 -15.78 -9.94 -4.57
N GLY A 86 -16.39 -8.90 -3.99
CA GLY A 86 -17.83 -8.79 -3.72
C GLY A 86 -18.17 -8.60 -2.23
N GLY A 87 -18.94 -7.55 -1.93
CA GLY A 87 -19.34 -7.18 -0.56
C GLY A 87 -20.11 -8.26 0.20
N MET A 88 -20.89 -9.10 -0.50
CA MET A 88 -21.58 -10.24 0.12
C MET A 88 -20.63 -11.32 0.64
N LYS A 89 -19.43 -11.48 0.06
CA LYS A 89 -18.48 -12.48 0.56
C LYS A 89 -17.88 -12.06 1.89
N LYS A 90 -17.64 -10.75 2.11
CA LYS A 90 -17.20 -10.22 3.41
C LYS A 90 -18.20 -10.54 4.52
N THR A 91 -19.50 -10.36 4.27
CA THR A 91 -20.54 -10.68 5.27
C THR A 91 -20.67 -12.18 5.50
N ILE A 92 -20.47 -13.02 4.47
CA ILE A 92 -20.43 -14.48 4.61
C ILE A 92 -19.23 -14.94 5.43
N TYR A 93 -18.02 -14.41 5.18
CA TYR A 93 -16.83 -14.74 5.97
C TYR A 93 -17.00 -14.35 7.44
N ALA A 94 -17.49 -13.14 7.71
CA ALA A 94 -17.78 -12.70 9.07
C ALA A 94 -18.82 -13.60 9.76
N ALA A 95 -19.86 -14.02 9.04
CA ALA A 95 -20.86 -14.93 9.58
C ALA A 95 -20.27 -16.32 9.87
N LYS A 96 -19.46 -16.88 8.96
CA LYS A 96 -18.76 -18.16 9.19
C LYS A 96 -17.81 -18.10 10.38
N GLN A 97 -17.10 -16.98 10.55
CA GLN A 97 -16.24 -16.75 11.72
C GLN A 97 -17.06 -16.72 13.02
N ALA A 98 -18.21 -16.04 13.02
CA ALA A 98 -19.11 -16.05 14.16
C ALA A 98 -19.64 -17.46 14.49
N GLU A 99 -19.84 -18.32 13.48
CA GLU A 99 -20.18 -19.74 13.71
C GLU A 99 -19.01 -20.51 14.36
N VAL A 100 -17.77 -20.27 13.96
CA VAL A 100 -16.57 -20.86 14.58
C VAL A 100 -16.47 -20.44 16.06
N GLU A 101 -16.59 -19.15 16.36
CA GLU A 101 -16.57 -18.63 17.73
C GLU A 101 -17.72 -19.19 18.56
N ALA A 102 -18.92 -19.22 17.97
CA ALA A 102 -20.10 -19.79 18.60
C ALA A 102 -19.96 -21.27 18.93
N PHE A 103 -19.25 -22.04 18.09
CA PHE A 103 -18.97 -23.46 18.29
C PHE A 103 -17.91 -23.66 19.39
N ASN A 104 -16.81 -22.91 19.34
CA ASN A 104 -15.75 -22.97 20.36
C ASN A 104 -16.27 -22.60 21.76
N ALA A 105 -17.24 -21.70 21.86
CA ALA A 105 -17.88 -21.35 23.12
C ALA A 105 -18.77 -22.47 23.72
N MET A 106 -19.05 -23.56 22.99
CA MET A 106 -19.90 -24.66 23.48
C MET A 106 -19.16 -25.68 24.33
N GLY A 107 -17.83 -25.71 24.29
CA GLY A 107 -17.02 -26.61 25.10
C GLY A 107 -15.71 -27.00 24.42
N ASN A 108 -14.87 -27.70 25.19
CA ASN A 108 -13.52 -28.07 24.77
C ASN A 108 -13.40 -29.55 24.34
N SER A 109 -14.52 -30.28 24.30
CA SER A 109 -14.56 -31.68 23.87
C SER A 109 -15.76 -31.98 22.98
N VAL A 110 -15.63 -33.00 22.13
CA VAL A 110 -16.70 -33.48 21.23
C VAL A 110 -17.96 -33.83 22.02
N ALA A 111 -17.83 -34.45 23.19
CA ALA A 111 -18.98 -34.81 24.03
C ALA A 111 -19.71 -33.57 24.59
N GLN A 112 -18.98 -32.54 25.02
CA GLN A 112 -19.57 -31.29 25.49
C GLN A 112 -20.29 -30.55 24.37
N ILE A 113 -19.65 -30.47 23.21
CA ILE A 113 -20.21 -29.82 22.01
C ILE A 113 -21.46 -30.56 21.54
N LEU A 114 -21.45 -31.89 21.45
CA LEU A 114 -22.62 -32.67 21.04
C LEU A 114 -23.79 -32.46 22.02
N THR A 115 -23.50 -32.52 23.33
CA THR A 115 -24.51 -32.25 24.36
C THR A 115 -25.09 -30.84 24.22
N ALA A 116 -24.24 -29.80 24.09
CA ALA A 116 -24.67 -28.43 23.89
C ALA A 116 -25.51 -28.26 22.60
N LEU A 117 -25.12 -28.90 21.50
CA LEU A 117 -25.88 -28.86 20.26
C LEU A 117 -27.26 -29.51 20.42
N THR A 118 -27.34 -30.66 21.10
CA THR A 118 -28.63 -31.36 21.34
C THR A 118 -29.60 -30.59 22.22
N THR A 119 -29.10 -29.76 23.15
CA THR A 119 -29.96 -28.91 24.01
C THR A 119 -30.51 -27.67 23.29
N LEU A 120 -29.93 -27.28 22.16
CA LEU A 120 -30.48 -26.23 21.32
C LEU A 120 -31.73 -26.74 20.58
N THR A 121 -32.80 -25.96 20.65
CA THR A 121 -33.98 -26.20 19.80
C THR A 121 -33.58 -26.16 18.32
N PRO A 122 -34.26 -26.90 17.42
CA PRO A 122 -33.93 -26.91 16.00
C PRO A 122 -33.82 -25.51 15.39
N ILE A 123 -34.75 -24.60 15.76
CA ILE A 123 -34.74 -23.21 15.30
C ILE A 123 -33.48 -22.46 15.77
N LYS A 124 -33.09 -22.60 17.04
CA LYS A 124 -31.88 -21.96 17.56
C LYS A 124 -30.63 -22.50 16.88
N ARG A 125 -30.58 -23.82 16.64
CA ARG A 125 -29.46 -24.48 15.94
C ARG A 125 -29.33 -23.97 14.50
N THR A 126 -30.42 -23.94 13.73
CA THR A 126 -30.42 -23.46 12.34
C THR A 126 -30.10 -21.98 12.21
N ARG A 127 -30.51 -21.15 13.17
CA ARG A 127 -30.15 -19.72 13.17
C ARG A 127 -28.68 -19.49 13.51
N ARG A 128 -28.13 -20.30 14.43
CA ARG A 128 -26.75 -20.15 14.94
C ARG A 128 -25.69 -20.77 14.04
N PHE A 129 -26.02 -21.83 13.30
CA PHE A 129 -25.06 -22.59 12.47
C PHE A 129 -25.56 -22.84 11.04
N ARG A 130 -26.16 -21.82 10.43
CA ARG A 130 -26.81 -21.96 9.11
C ARG A 130 -25.83 -22.43 8.03
N TYR A 131 -24.62 -21.88 8.01
CA TYR A 131 -23.64 -22.22 6.98
C TYR A 131 -23.02 -23.59 7.23
N ALA A 132 -22.63 -23.89 8.47
CA ALA A 132 -22.05 -25.18 8.81
C ALA A 132 -23.04 -26.33 8.60
N LEU A 133 -24.34 -26.14 8.93
CA LEU A 133 -25.39 -27.12 8.66
C LEU A 133 -25.59 -27.35 7.16
N ALA A 134 -25.64 -26.28 6.37
CA ALA A 134 -25.82 -26.39 4.92
C ALA A 134 -24.62 -27.09 4.25
N GLU A 135 -23.39 -26.78 4.67
CA GLU A 135 -22.20 -27.43 4.13
C GLU A 135 -22.10 -28.90 4.55
N ALA A 136 -22.35 -29.23 5.82
CA ALA A 136 -22.33 -30.61 6.30
C ALA A 136 -23.37 -31.46 5.54
N ALA A 137 -24.59 -30.93 5.35
CA ALA A 137 -25.63 -31.61 4.59
C ALA A 137 -25.23 -31.87 3.13
N LEU A 138 -24.64 -30.87 2.45
CA LEU A 138 -24.16 -31.02 1.07
C LEU A 138 -23.01 -32.04 0.93
N ARG A 139 -22.21 -32.21 1.99
CA ARG A 139 -21.08 -33.14 2.02
C ARG A 139 -21.44 -34.52 2.60
N GLY A 140 -22.69 -34.72 3.06
CA GLY A 140 -23.11 -35.96 3.70
C GLY A 140 -22.48 -36.20 5.08
N GLU A 141 -22.06 -35.15 5.77
CA GLU A 141 -21.43 -35.23 7.08
C GLU A 141 -22.48 -35.34 8.20
N PRO A 142 -22.28 -36.22 9.20
CA PRO A 142 -23.25 -36.43 10.27
C PRO A 142 -23.33 -35.26 11.26
N THR A 143 -22.30 -34.41 11.28
CA THR A 143 -22.09 -33.35 12.27
C THR A 143 -21.46 -32.12 11.62
N ILE A 144 -21.58 -30.96 12.28
CA ILE A 144 -21.07 -29.67 11.75
C ILE A 144 -19.60 -29.40 12.10
N ASP A 145 -18.97 -30.25 12.91
CA ASP A 145 -17.58 -30.13 13.37
C ASP A 145 -16.58 -30.05 12.21
N ALA A 146 -16.70 -30.91 11.21
CA ALA A 146 -15.84 -30.90 10.03
C ALA A 146 -16.03 -29.61 9.20
N ALA A 147 -17.26 -29.12 9.06
CA ALA A 147 -17.54 -27.85 8.40
C ALA A 147 -16.94 -26.65 9.17
N ILE A 148 -17.10 -26.61 10.49
CA ILE A 148 -16.49 -25.59 11.36
C ILE A 148 -14.97 -25.62 11.28
N ALA A 149 -14.35 -26.81 11.31
CA ALA A 149 -12.91 -26.97 11.17
C ALA A 149 -12.40 -26.42 9.82
N ARG A 150 -13.14 -26.64 8.72
CA ARG A 150 -12.81 -26.05 7.42
C ARG A 150 -12.97 -24.54 7.39
N PHE A 151 -13.98 -23.99 8.06
CA PHE A 151 -14.14 -22.53 8.19
C PHE A 151 -12.96 -21.90 8.92
N ALA A 152 -12.59 -22.47 10.07
CA ALA A 152 -11.45 -22.02 10.85
C ALA A 152 -10.15 -22.10 10.04
N ALA A 153 -9.86 -23.25 9.42
CA ALA A 153 -8.66 -23.43 8.62
C ALA A 153 -8.58 -22.45 7.43
N GLY A 154 -9.70 -22.19 6.76
CA GLY A 154 -9.76 -21.22 5.66
C GLY A 154 -9.54 -19.77 6.13
N ALA A 155 -10.09 -19.40 7.28
CA ALA A 155 -9.87 -18.09 7.89
C ALA A 155 -8.41 -17.92 8.34
N ASP A 156 -7.84 -18.91 9.02
CA ASP A 156 -6.46 -18.89 9.50
C ASP A 156 -5.46 -18.81 8.35
N ALA A 157 -5.67 -19.57 7.27
CA ALA A 157 -4.82 -19.49 6.08
C ALA A 157 -4.84 -18.08 5.46
N SER A 158 -6.04 -17.49 5.36
CA SER A 158 -6.22 -16.14 4.81
C SER A 158 -5.55 -15.08 5.69
N HIS A 159 -5.77 -15.13 7.01
CA HIS A 159 -5.16 -14.21 7.97
C HIS A 159 -3.64 -14.37 8.05
N ALA A 160 -3.12 -15.60 7.96
CA ALA A 160 -1.68 -15.86 7.96
C ALA A 160 -0.98 -15.22 6.76
N ILE A 161 -1.60 -15.23 5.58
CA ILE A 161 -1.04 -14.59 4.39
C ILE A 161 -1.15 -13.07 4.50
N VAL A 162 -2.32 -12.54 4.87
CA VAL A 162 -2.53 -11.09 5.03
C VAL A 162 -1.58 -10.49 6.07
N SER A 163 -1.38 -11.15 7.21
CA SER A 163 -0.44 -10.69 8.24
C SER A 163 1.02 -10.70 7.77
N ARG A 164 1.43 -11.69 6.96
CA ARG A 164 2.77 -11.69 6.34
C ARG A 164 2.94 -10.56 5.33
N ILE A 165 1.90 -10.22 4.55
CA ILE A 165 1.94 -9.09 3.62
C ILE A 165 2.09 -7.78 4.41
N GLU A 166 1.31 -7.59 5.48
CA GLU A 166 1.42 -6.43 6.37
C GLU A 166 2.82 -6.32 6.98
N ALA A 167 3.39 -7.43 7.45
CA ALA A 167 4.75 -7.43 7.99
C ALA A 167 5.80 -7.04 6.93
N ALA A 168 5.69 -7.56 5.71
CA ALA A 168 6.57 -7.20 4.59
C ALA A 168 6.44 -5.71 4.20
N GLU A 169 5.21 -5.17 4.21
CA GLU A 169 4.92 -3.76 3.99
C GLU A 169 5.64 -2.88 5.02
N GLN A 170 5.46 -3.15 6.32
CA GLN A 170 6.05 -2.35 7.39
C GLN A 170 7.58 -2.37 7.33
N VAL A 171 8.18 -3.57 7.20
CA VAL A 171 9.64 -3.71 7.07
C VAL A 171 10.17 -2.98 5.82
N GLY A 172 9.44 -3.07 4.70
CA GLY A 172 9.79 -2.36 3.46
C GLY A 172 9.78 -0.84 3.63
N VAL A 173 8.72 -0.30 4.24
CA VAL A 173 8.59 1.13 4.52
C VAL A 173 9.70 1.62 5.45
N ASP A 174 10.01 0.87 6.51
CA ASP A 174 11.06 1.23 7.46
C ASP A 174 12.44 1.24 6.80
N ASN A 175 12.74 0.25 5.96
CA ASN A 175 14.00 0.21 5.20
C ASN A 175 14.13 1.38 4.22
N VAL A 176 13.04 1.78 3.55
CA VAL A 176 13.03 2.97 2.68
C VAL A 176 13.28 4.24 3.49
N LYS A 177 12.65 4.39 4.66
CA LYS A 177 12.87 5.56 5.53
C LYS A 177 14.31 5.63 6.06
N ALA A 178 14.87 4.49 6.46
CA ALA A 178 16.23 4.40 7.00
C ALA A 178 17.33 4.70 5.96
N ALA A 179 17.06 4.49 4.66
CA ALA A 179 18.04 4.75 3.61
C ALA A 179 18.28 6.26 3.39
N ALA A 180 19.56 6.66 3.35
CA ALA A 180 19.94 8.08 3.25
C ALA A 180 19.90 8.66 1.83
N THR A 181 20.01 7.82 0.79
CA THR A 181 20.13 8.27 -0.61
C THR A 181 18.97 7.76 -1.45
N ALA A 182 18.63 8.53 -2.50
CA ALA A 182 17.65 8.13 -3.51
C ALA A 182 17.89 6.72 -4.09
N ALA A 183 19.14 6.38 -4.38
CA ALA A 183 19.51 5.06 -4.89
C ALA A 183 19.29 3.95 -3.84
N ALA A 184 19.70 4.18 -2.60
CA ALA A 184 19.48 3.22 -1.52
C ALA A 184 17.99 3.01 -1.21
N LYS A 185 17.18 4.07 -1.26
CA LYS A 185 15.72 3.99 -1.10
C LYS A 185 15.07 3.10 -2.17
N ARG A 186 15.44 3.28 -3.45
CA ARG A 186 14.95 2.42 -4.54
C ARG A 186 15.41 0.97 -4.38
N ALA A 187 16.66 0.74 -3.98
CA ALA A 187 17.17 -0.60 -3.71
C ALA A 187 16.41 -1.28 -2.56
N ALA A 188 16.12 -0.56 -1.48
CA ALA A 188 15.33 -1.05 -0.35
C ALA A 188 13.91 -1.44 -0.78
N ALA A 189 13.24 -0.60 -1.58
CA ALA A 189 11.91 -0.92 -2.11
C ALA A 189 11.92 -2.14 -3.04
N ALA A 190 12.93 -2.27 -3.90
CA ALA A 190 13.08 -3.41 -4.80
C ALA A 190 13.44 -4.72 -4.08
N ALA A 191 14.04 -4.64 -2.89
CA ALA A 191 14.45 -5.79 -2.10
C ALA A 191 13.32 -6.41 -1.25
N ILE A 192 12.11 -5.84 -1.27
CA ILE A 192 10.98 -6.38 -0.52
C ILE A 192 10.60 -7.76 -1.07
N VAL A 193 10.77 -8.78 -0.23
CA VAL A 193 10.33 -10.14 -0.52
C VAL A 193 8.88 -10.28 -0.07
N TRP A 194 7.98 -10.28 -1.04
CA TRP A 194 6.56 -10.45 -0.76
C TRP A 194 6.20 -11.95 -0.60
N PRO A 195 5.34 -12.29 0.37
CA PRO A 195 4.83 -13.65 0.48
C PRO A 195 3.98 -14.02 -0.75
N ALA A 196 4.04 -15.31 -1.09
CA ALA A 196 3.22 -15.94 -2.13
C ALA A 196 1.80 -16.22 -1.64
#